data_AF-A0A7L0W5Z0-F1
#
_entry.id   AF-A0A7L0W5Z0-F1
#
_cell.length_a   1.000
_cell.length_b   1.000
_cell.length_c   1.000
_cell.angle_alpha   90.00
_cell.angle_beta   90.00
_cell.angle_gamma   90.00
#
_symmetry.space_group_name_H-M   'P 1'
#
loop_
_entity.id
_entity.type
_entity.pdbx_description
1 polymer ?
#
loop_
_entity_poly.entity_id
_entity_poly.type
_entity_poly.pdbx_seq_one_letter_code
_entity_poly.pdbx_strand_id
1 'polypeptide(L)'
;AATKLASAEKLMYFCTDQLGLEQDFEQKQMPDGKLLVDGFLLCVDVSRGMNRSFDEQLKFVSNLYNQLAKTKKPVVVVLTKCDEGVERYIRDAHAFALSKKNLQVVETSARSNVNVDLAFGTLVQLVDRSRGKPKIVPYFEALKQQSQQIAAAKDKYEWLVSRAVKSHNETWAGASRRMQPAPEFQDYVHLEGTPKARKLFLQHVQRLKQEHVERRRRAYLALLPQAFEALLPDLEEIEQLSCPKAERLLESKADFARWFVVLEETPWDAGGHADSADAERIPFDLLETPAAEQLYEAHRERLRSERRRAEMRRAFRENLEASPFVTPGKPWEEARSFIMNEDFYMWLEEPLFYELELDAKPSKEKMAVIQEVLGEEQRFKALQKLQAERDALILKHVHFVYHPTKETCPSCPLCVDSRIEHLL
;
A
#
# COMPACT_ATOMS: atom_id res chain seq x y z
N ALA A 1 -6.99 53.09 34.88
CA ALA A 1 -6.37 51.78 35.10
C ALA A 1 -5.04 51.96 35.83
N ALA A 2 -4.75 51.15 36.85
CA ALA A 2 -3.45 51.15 37.51
C ALA A 2 -2.43 50.44 36.61
N THR A 3 -1.29 51.07 36.33
CA THR A 3 -0.21 50.52 35.49
C THR A 3 1.00 50.05 36.30
N LYS A 4 0.96 50.27 37.62
CA LYS A 4 1.91 49.75 38.60
C LYS A 4 1.13 48.76 39.45
N LEU A 5 1.35 47.47 39.18
CA LEU A 5 0.77 46.40 39.97
C LEU A 5 1.84 45.95 40.97
N ALA A 6 1.45 45.82 42.23
CA ALA A 6 2.28 45.25 43.28
C ALA A 6 1.47 44.13 43.92
N SER A 7 2.07 42.96 44.02
CA SER A 7 1.39 41.75 44.47
C SER A 7 2.35 40.87 45.26
N ALA A 8 3.06 41.50 46.20
CA ALA A 8 3.92 40.80 47.15
C ALA A 8 3.12 39.68 47.82
N GLU A 9 3.72 38.49 47.90
CA GLU A 9 3.18 37.30 48.57
C GLU A 9 1.91 36.68 47.95
N LYS A 10 1.45 37.12 46.76
CA LYS A 10 0.35 36.43 46.08
C LYS A 10 0.84 35.34 45.15
N LEU A 11 0.11 34.23 45.13
CA LEU A 11 0.27 33.16 44.15
C LEU A 11 -0.26 33.60 42.78
N MET A 12 0.45 33.21 41.72
CA MET A 12 -0.01 33.35 40.35
C MET A 12 -1.14 32.34 40.10
N TYR A 13 -2.34 32.84 39.79
CA TYR A 13 -3.48 32.00 39.41
C TYR A 13 -3.52 31.85 37.89
N PHE A 14 -3.54 30.61 37.39
CA PHE A 14 -3.61 30.33 35.95
C PHE A 14 -5.06 30.14 35.46
N CYS A 15 -5.98 29.71 36.34
CA CYS A 15 -7.39 29.53 36.03
C CYS A 15 -8.29 29.79 37.27
N THR A 16 -9.53 30.23 37.06
CA THR A 16 -10.54 30.35 38.12
C THR A 16 -10.87 29.03 38.78
N ASP A 17 -10.70 27.92 38.08
CA ASP A 17 -10.97 26.57 38.60
C ASP A 17 -9.93 26.12 39.64
N GLN A 18 -8.85 26.90 39.83
CA GLN A 18 -7.81 26.66 40.85
C GLN A 18 -8.11 27.38 42.17
N LEU A 19 -9.15 28.22 42.23
CA LEU A 19 -9.56 28.90 43.48
C LEU A 19 -10.04 27.86 44.51
N GLY A 20 -9.35 27.77 45.64
CA GLY A 20 -9.63 26.80 46.72
C GLY A 20 -8.93 25.44 46.58
N LEU A 21 -8.15 25.23 45.51
CA LEU A 21 -7.32 24.04 45.27
C LEU A 21 -5.84 24.41 45.13
N GLU A 22 -5.40 25.52 45.74
CA GLU A 22 -4.07 26.10 45.50
C GLU A 22 -2.91 25.15 45.89
N GLN A 23 -3.17 24.14 46.71
CA GLN A 23 -2.18 23.13 47.11
C GLN A 23 -1.94 22.05 46.04
N ASP A 24 -2.90 21.84 45.14
CA ASP A 24 -2.85 20.78 44.12
C ASP A 24 -2.13 21.23 42.84
N PHE A 25 -1.74 22.51 42.75
CA PHE A 25 -1.10 23.11 41.58
C PHE A 25 0.27 23.72 41.92
N GLU A 26 1.09 23.95 40.88
CA GLU A 26 2.38 24.61 41.03
C GLU A 26 2.20 26.04 41.59
N GLN A 27 2.65 26.25 42.82
CA GLN A 27 2.58 27.53 43.51
C GLN A 27 3.70 28.45 43.04
N LYS A 28 3.43 29.22 41.98
CA LYS A 28 4.36 30.24 41.50
C LYS A 28 4.08 31.57 42.19
N GLN A 29 4.97 31.99 43.07
CA GLN A 29 4.88 33.33 43.66
C GLN A 29 5.06 34.39 42.57
N MET A 30 4.25 35.44 42.63
CA MET A 30 4.46 36.61 41.81
C MET A 30 5.83 37.22 42.13
N PRO A 31 6.64 37.61 41.13
CA PRO A 31 7.95 38.21 41.38
C PRO A 31 7.84 39.43 42.30
N ASP A 32 8.77 39.56 43.24
CA ASP A 32 8.88 40.74 44.08
C ASP A 32 9.17 41.98 43.23
N GLY A 33 8.39 43.04 43.43
CA GLY A 33 8.59 44.32 42.77
C GLY A 33 7.33 44.91 42.13
N LYS A 34 7.52 46.05 41.44
CA LYS A 34 6.45 46.72 40.70
C LYS A 34 6.39 46.13 39.29
N LEU A 35 5.34 45.38 38.99
CA LEU A 35 5.02 44.99 37.63
C LEU A 35 4.56 46.23 36.86
N LEU A 36 5.33 46.61 35.85
CA LEU A 36 5.01 47.72 34.96
C LEU A 36 4.22 47.18 33.76
N VAL A 37 3.05 47.75 33.52
CA VAL A 37 2.25 47.43 32.34
C VAL A 37 2.68 48.33 31.20
N ASP A 38 3.26 47.74 30.15
CA ASP A 38 3.76 48.49 29.00
C ASP A 38 2.76 48.65 27.86
N GLY A 39 1.69 47.86 27.85
CA GLY A 39 0.65 47.95 26.85
C GLY A 39 -0.54 47.06 27.20
N PHE A 40 -1.60 47.16 26.41
CA PHE A 40 -2.83 46.42 26.62
C PHE A 40 -3.31 45.75 25.33
N LEU A 41 -3.75 44.50 25.44
CA LEU A 41 -4.61 43.85 24.46
C LEU A 41 -6.06 44.04 24.90
N LEU A 42 -6.87 44.68 24.07
CA LEU A 42 -8.29 44.91 24.29
C LEU A 42 -9.07 43.87 23.49
N CYS A 43 -9.38 42.75 24.14
CA CYS A 43 -10.04 41.61 23.50
C CYS A 43 -11.54 41.85 23.31
N VAL A 44 -12.04 41.59 22.11
CA VAL A 44 -13.45 41.66 21.73
C VAL A 44 -13.84 40.33 21.13
N ASP A 45 -14.69 39.59 21.83
CA ASP A 45 -15.28 38.35 21.33
C ASP A 45 -16.33 38.68 20.26
N VAL A 46 -16.10 38.22 19.03
CA VAL A 46 -16.97 38.47 17.87
C VAL A 46 -17.87 37.28 17.54
N SER A 47 -17.92 36.24 18.38
CA SER A 47 -18.83 35.12 18.19
C SER A 47 -20.21 35.37 18.80
N ARG A 48 -21.20 34.57 18.40
CA ARG A 48 -22.52 34.54 19.04
C ARG A 48 -22.40 33.95 20.45
N GLY A 49 -22.28 34.79 21.46
CA GLY A 49 -22.32 34.33 22.84
C GLY A 49 -23.74 33.98 23.25
N MET A 50 -23.93 32.80 23.86
CA MET A 50 -25.18 32.49 24.54
C MET A 50 -25.35 33.48 25.71
N ASN A 51 -26.45 34.23 25.73
CA ASN A 51 -26.84 35.17 26.80
C ASN A 51 -26.02 36.46 26.94
N ARG A 52 -25.38 36.96 25.87
CA ARG A 52 -24.75 38.30 25.89
C ARG A 52 -25.13 39.11 24.65
N SER A 53 -25.42 40.40 24.84
CA SER A 53 -25.57 41.34 23.73
C SER A 53 -24.21 41.88 23.29
N PHE A 54 -23.93 41.81 21.99
CA PHE A 54 -22.70 42.39 21.44
C PHE A 54 -22.65 43.91 21.62
N ASP A 55 -23.79 44.59 21.58
CA ASP A 55 -23.86 46.04 21.80
C ASP A 55 -23.49 46.40 23.25
N GLU A 56 -23.90 45.58 24.23
CA GLU A 56 -23.51 45.75 25.64
C GLU A 56 -22.02 45.50 25.84
N GLN A 57 -21.48 44.47 25.18
CA GLN A 57 -20.05 44.20 25.17
C GLN A 57 -19.26 45.38 24.57
N LEU A 58 -19.68 45.94 23.44
CA LEU A 58 -19.03 47.11 22.85
C LEU A 58 -19.13 48.34 23.76
N LYS A 59 -20.25 48.56 24.45
CA LYS A 59 -20.36 49.62 25.47
C LYS A 59 -19.34 49.42 26.60
N PHE A 60 -19.22 48.19 27.10
CA PHE A 60 -18.21 47.83 28.11
C PHE A 60 -16.78 48.06 27.61
N VAL A 61 -16.46 47.57 26.41
CA VAL A 61 -15.14 47.73 25.76
C VAL A 61 -14.81 49.21 25.55
N SER A 62 -15.78 50.03 25.14
CA SER A 62 -15.61 51.48 24.99
C SER A 62 -15.31 52.17 26.32
N ASN A 63 -16.02 51.81 27.39
CA ASN A 63 -15.76 52.31 28.73
C ASN A 63 -14.37 51.90 29.23
N LEU A 64 -13.96 50.64 28.98
CA LEU A 64 -12.64 50.13 29.32
C LEU A 64 -11.55 50.89 28.58
N TYR A 65 -11.69 51.07 27.27
CA TYR A 65 -10.75 51.85 26.45
C TYR A 65 -10.60 53.28 26.99
N ASN A 66 -11.68 53.95 27.36
CA ASN A 66 -11.60 55.31 27.91
C ASN A 66 -10.77 55.37 29.21
N GLN A 67 -10.75 54.30 30.01
CA GLN A 67 -9.90 54.20 31.20
C GLN A 67 -8.45 53.82 30.87
N LEU A 68 -8.24 52.98 29.85
CA LEU A 68 -6.91 52.60 29.37
C LEU A 68 -6.20 53.77 28.68
N ALA A 69 -6.92 54.55 27.88
CA ALA A 69 -6.37 55.70 27.15
C ALA A 69 -5.72 56.75 28.07
N LYS A 70 -6.21 56.89 29.31
CA LYS A 70 -5.64 57.79 30.34
C LYS A 70 -4.21 57.39 30.74
N THR A 71 -3.84 56.12 30.56
CA THR A 71 -2.50 55.61 30.90
C THR A 71 -1.42 55.99 29.89
N LYS A 72 -1.82 56.44 28.69
CA LYS A 72 -0.93 56.71 27.54
C LYS A 72 -0.10 55.51 27.07
N LYS A 73 -0.40 54.30 27.55
CA LYS A 73 0.23 53.06 27.07
C LYS A 73 -0.46 52.60 25.76
N PRO A 74 0.27 51.94 24.84
CA PRO A 74 -0.31 51.37 23.62
C PRO A 74 -1.45 50.39 23.90
N VAL A 75 -2.45 50.39 23.02
CA VAL A 75 -3.60 49.48 23.07
C VAL A 75 -3.79 48.88 21.68
N VAL A 76 -3.91 47.55 21.59
CA VAL A 76 -4.27 46.80 20.38
C VAL A 76 -5.65 46.18 20.59
N VAL A 77 -6.55 46.35 19.64
CA VAL A 77 -7.85 45.67 19.65
C VAL A 77 -7.65 44.26 19.09
N VAL A 78 -8.07 43.25 19.83
CA VAL A 78 -7.93 41.85 19.42
C VAL A 78 -9.31 41.25 19.25
N LEU A 79 -9.71 40.98 18.02
CA LEU A 79 -10.97 40.27 17.76
C LEU A 79 -10.72 38.78 17.98
N THR A 80 -11.45 38.16 18.91
CA THR A 80 -11.27 36.76 19.29
C THR A 80 -12.40 35.90 18.76
N LYS A 81 -12.12 34.62 18.50
CA LYS A 81 -13.08 33.63 17.95
C LYS A 81 -13.54 33.97 16.54
N CYS A 82 -12.65 34.48 15.71
CA CYS A 82 -12.94 34.79 14.31
C CYS A 82 -13.30 33.54 13.47
N ASP A 83 -12.99 32.33 13.95
CA ASP A 83 -13.46 31.06 13.36
C ASP A 83 -14.99 30.87 13.44
N GLU A 84 -15.64 31.49 14.42
CA GLU A 84 -17.09 31.49 14.62
C GLU A 84 -17.65 32.92 14.65
N GLY A 85 -16.89 33.85 14.05
CA GLY A 85 -17.16 35.28 14.11
C GLY A 85 -18.39 35.68 13.29
N VAL A 86 -19.20 36.57 13.84
CA VAL A 86 -20.31 37.20 13.13
C VAL A 86 -19.77 38.41 12.35
N GLU A 87 -19.97 38.42 11.04
CA GLU A 87 -19.45 39.47 10.16
C GLU A 87 -19.86 40.90 10.59
N ARG A 88 -21.12 41.07 11.02
CA ARG A 88 -21.59 42.35 11.60
C ARG A 88 -20.75 42.76 12.82
N TYR A 89 -20.47 41.84 13.74
CA TYR A 89 -19.72 42.13 14.97
C TYR A 89 -18.27 42.50 14.67
N ILE A 90 -17.65 41.81 13.71
CA ILE A 90 -16.31 42.14 13.20
C ILE A 90 -16.31 43.57 12.63
N ARG A 91 -17.25 43.89 11.75
CA ARG A 91 -17.37 45.23 11.16
C ARG A 91 -17.59 46.32 12.22
N ASP A 92 -18.49 46.09 13.16
CA ASP A 92 -18.82 47.05 14.22
C ASP A 92 -17.60 47.26 15.17
N ALA A 93 -16.80 46.22 15.42
CA ALA A 93 -15.56 46.33 16.20
C ALA A 93 -14.44 47.08 15.45
N HIS A 94 -14.32 46.88 14.13
CA HIS A 94 -13.42 47.68 13.28
C HIS A 94 -13.83 49.15 13.26
N ALA A 95 -15.13 49.44 13.13
CA ALA A 95 -15.66 50.81 13.21
C ALA A 95 -15.36 51.46 14.57
N PHE A 96 -15.49 50.70 15.66
CA PHE A 96 -15.06 51.14 16.99
C PHE A 96 -13.57 51.51 17.03
N ALA A 97 -12.68 50.65 16.54
CA ALA A 97 -11.23 50.90 16.53
C ALA A 97 -10.84 52.14 15.71
N LEU A 98 -11.46 52.32 14.53
CA LEU A 98 -11.28 53.49 13.66
C LEU A 98 -11.70 54.79 14.38
N SER A 99 -12.81 54.76 15.12
CA SER A 99 -13.30 55.94 15.87
C SER A 99 -12.37 56.38 17.02
N LYS A 100 -11.43 55.52 17.45
CA LYS A 100 -10.59 55.73 18.63
C LYS A 100 -9.11 55.90 18.26
N LYS A 101 -8.70 57.08 17.77
CA LYS A 101 -7.29 57.36 17.40
C LYS A 101 -6.67 56.27 16.48
N ASN A 102 -7.50 55.60 15.67
CA ASN A 102 -7.11 54.55 14.74
C ASN A 102 -6.31 53.41 15.40
N LEU A 103 -6.92 52.71 16.37
CA LEU A 103 -6.30 51.56 17.02
C LEU A 103 -6.00 50.45 16.00
N GLN A 104 -4.88 49.74 16.20
CA GLN A 104 -4.57 48.54 15.44
C GLN A 104 -5.53 47.41 15.84
N VAL A 105 -6.05 46.68 14.85
CA VAL A 105 -6.99 45.56 15.05
C VAL A 105 -6.36 44.28 14.53
N VAL A 106 -6.28 43.25 15.37
CA VAL A 106 -5.81 41.91 14.98
C VAL A 106 -6.95 40.91 15.17
N GLU A 107 -7.32 40.23 14.08
CA GLU A 107 -8.32 39.16 14.09
C GLU A 107 -7.67 37.81 14.40
N THR A 108 -8.18 37.09 15.39
CA THR A 108 -7.54 35.90 15.97
C THR A 108 -8.51 34.75 16.19
N SER A 109 -7.98 33.54 16.14
CA SER A 109 -8.65 32.33 16.62
C SER A 109 -7.67 31.50 17.43
N ALA A 110 -7.95 31.32 18.72
CA ALA A 110 -7.16 30.41 19.57
C ALA A 110 -7.37 28.95 19.15
N ARG A 111 -8.59 28.58 18.72
CA ARG A 111 -8.94 27.23 18.27
C ARG A 111 -8.16 26.81 17.04
N SER A 112 -8.05 27.72 16.07
CA SER A 112 -7.34 27.46 14.80
C SER A 112 -5.88 27.91 14.85
N ASN A 113 -5.40 28.40 16.01
CA ASN A 113 -4.09 29.02 16.20
C ASN A 113 -3.75 30.07 15.12
N VAL A 114 -4.68 31.00 14.87
CA VAL A 114 -4.51 32.06 13.86
C VAL A 114 -4.24 33.38 14.55
N ASN A 115 -3.14 34.04 14.17
CA ASN A 115 -2.75 35.40 14.57
C ASN A 115 -2.62 35.65 16.09
N VAL A 116 -2.58 34.60 16.92
CA VAL A 116 -2.43 34.75 18.38
C VAL A 116 -1.11 35.45 18.69
N ASP A 117 0.01 34.94 18.17
CA ASP A 117 1.33 35.57 18.32
C ASP A 117 1.41 36.94 17.65
N LEU A 118 0.70 37.13 16.53
CA LEU A 118 0.64 38.41 15.83
C LEU A 118 0.03 39.51 16.71
N ALA A 119 -0.97 39.19 17.55
CA ALA A 119 -1.56 40.15 18.48
C ALA A 119 -0.54 40.66 19.50
N PHE A 120 0.26 39.76 20.09
CA PHE A 120 1.33 40.11 21.02
C PHE A 120 2.47 40.85 20.30
N GLY A 121 2.91 40.36 19.14
CA GLY A 121 3.95 40.99 18.33
C GLY A 121 3.60 42.42 17.92
N THR A 122 2.34 42.66 17.56
CA THR A 122 1.80 43.98 17.25
C THR A 122 1.93 44.92 18.46
N LEU A 123 1.56 44.45 19.66
CA LEU A 123 1.68 45.26 20.87
C LEU A 123 3.15 45.59 21.19
N VAL A 124 4.04 44.60 21.09
CA VAL A 124 5.48 44.77 21.32
C VAL A 124 6.07 45.84 20.38
N GLN A 125 5.70 45.83 19.10
CA GLN A 125 6.16 46.85 18.14
C GLN A 125 5.59 48.26 18.43
N LEU A 126 4.40 48.36 19.02
CA LEU A 126 3.86 49.65 19.44
C LEU A 126 4.51 50.19 20.71
N VAL A 127 4.96 49.31 21.60
CA VAL A 127 5.76 49.65 22.79
C VAL A 127 7.16 50.09 22.37
N ASP A 128 7.82 49.28 21.53
CA ASP A 128 9.17 49.52 21.01
C ASP A 128 9.13 49.99 19.55
N ARG A 129 8.98 51.31 19.39
CA ARG A 129 8.84 51.97 18.07
C ARG A 129 10.06 51.76 17.15
N SER A 130 11.18 51.27 17.65
CA SER A 130 12.37 50.97 16.84
C SER A 130 12.19 49.73 15.95
N ARG A 131 11.21 48.86 16.27
CA ARG A 131 10.97 47.56 15.59
C ARG A 131 10.12 47.64 14.32
N GLY A 132 9.90 48.84 13.79
CA GLY A 132 9.10 49.06 12.58
C GLY A 132 7.59 49.07 12.82
N LYS A 133 6.82 49.17 11.74
CA LYS A 133 5.35 49.17 11.79
C LYS A 133 4.79 47.74 11.81
N PRO A 134 3.72 47.47 12.57
CA PRO A 134 3.03 46.19 12.51
C PRO A 134 2.48 45.88 11.13
N LYS A 135 2.80 44.69 10.62
CA LYS A 135 2.17 44.12 9.43
C LYS A 135 1.04 43.20 9.88
N ILE A 136 -0.18 43.72 9.80
CA ILE A 136 -1.38 42.96 10.14
C ILE A 136 -1.84 42.18 8.91
N VAL A 137 -2.05 40.88 9.10
CA VAL A 137 -2.55 39.98 8.04
C VAL A 137 -4.04 39.71 8.31
N PRO A 138 -4.92 39.87 7.30
CA PRO A 138 -6.34 39.55 7.44
C PRO A 138 -6.57 38.10 7.87
N TYR A 139 -7.63 37.84 8.63
CA TYR A 139 -7.88 36.53 9.22
C TYR A 139 -7.92 35.40 8.18
N PHE A 140 -8.64 35.57 7.07
CA PHE A 140 -8.76 34.52 6.07
C PHE A 140 -7.44 34.16 5.38
N GLU A 141 -6.57 35.14 5.16
CA GLU A 141 -5.24 34.92 4.59
C GLU A 141 -4.36 34.16 5.60
N ALA A 142 -4.36 34.59 6.87
CA ALA A 142 -3.62 33.93 7.94
C ALA A 142 -4.14 32.50 8.19
N LEU A 143 -5.45 32.28 8.15
CA LEU A 143 -6.09 30.96 8.27
C LEU A 143 -5.67 30.04 7.13
N LYS A 144 -5.63 30.55 5.89
CA LYS A 144 -5.16 29.78 4.73
C LYS A 144 -3.69 29.38 4.90
N GLN A 145 -2.84 30.31 5.30
CA GLN A 145 -1.42 30.04 5.55
C GLN A 145 -1.24 29.01 6.67
N GLN A 146 -1.97 29.14 7.77
CA GLN A 146 -1.93 28.21 8.90
C GLN A 146 -2.35 26.80 8.47
N SER A 147 -3.43 26.70 7.67
CA SER A 147 -3.92 25.43 7.14
C SER A 147 -2.90 24.75 6.21
N GLN A 148 -2.23 25.53 5.37
CA GLN A 148 -1.17 25.04 4.48
C GLN A 148 0.06 24.55 5.25
N GLN A 149 0.45 25.25 6.31
CA GLN A 149 1.55 24.83 7.19
C GLN A 149 1.23 23.52 7.90
N ILE A 150 0.01 23.38 8.44
CA ILE A 150 -0.44 22.13 9.06
C ILE A 150 -0.46 20.98 8.05
N ALA A 151 -0.97 21.20 6.84
CA ALA A 151 -0.98 20.17 5.79
C ALA A 151 0.45 19.73 5.42
N ALA A 152 1.36 20.67 5.18
CA ALA A 152 2.75 20.36 4.85
C ALA A 152 3.49 19.64 6.00
N ALA A 153 3.24 20.03 7.25
CA ALA A 153 3.80 19.35 8.42
C ALA A 153 3.25 17.93 8.57
N LYS A 154 1.95 17.75 8.30
CA LYS A 154 1.30 16.44 8.30
C LYS A 154 1.93 15.50 7.28
N ASP A 155 2.11 15.94 6.03
CA ASP A 155 2.69 15.11 4.96
C ASP A 155 4.12 14.66 5.31
N LYS A 156 4.93 15.58 5.85
CA LYS A 156 6.28 15.28 6.34
C LYS A 156 6.29 14.30 7.50
N TYR A 157 5.35 14.45 8.43
CA TYR A 157 5.18 13.52 9.55
C TYR A 157 4.77 12.12 9.09
N GLU A 158 3.80 12.01 8.18
CA GLU A 158 3.38 10.73 7.60
C GLU A 158 4.53 10.06 6.84
N TRP A 159 5.34 10.83 6.11
CA TRP A 159 6.56 10.34 5.50
C TRP A 159 7.55 9.78 6.54
N LEU A 160 7.81 10.51 7.62
CA LEU A 160 8.69 10.06 8.72
C LEU A 160 8.16 8.76 9.34
N VAL A 161 6.87 8.70 9.66
CA VAL A 161 6.20 7.51 10.21
C VAL A 161 6.39 6.32 9.27
N SER A 162 6.17 6.51 7.96
CA SER A 162 6.35 5.44 6.97
C SER A 162 7.77 4.90 6.89
N ARG A 163 8.77 5.73 7.19
CA ARG A 163 10.18 5.35 7.23
C ARG A 163 10.56 4.66 8.55
N ALA A 164 10.07 5.18 9.67
CA ALA A 164 10.43 4.73 11.01
C ALA A 164 9.65 3.50 11.50
N VAL A 165 8.48 3.23 10.91
CA VAL A 165 7.53 2.19 11.35
C VAL A 165 7.27 1.24 10.18
N LYS A 166 7.87 0.04 10.26
CA LYS A 166 7.78 -1.00 9.21
C LYS A 166 6.94 -2.20 9.59
N SER A 167 6.71 -2.41 10.89
CA SER A 167 5.91 -3.51 11.41
C SER A 167 4.61 -2.99 12.02
N HIS A 168 3.52 -3.74 11.87
CA HIS A 168 2.25 -3.47 12.52
C HIS A 168 2.26 -3.76 14.03
N ASN A 169 3.30 -4.44 14.54
CA ASN A 169 3.47 -4.71 15.98
C ASN A 169 4.14 -3.55 16.73
N GLU A 170 4.51 -2.48 16.02
CA GLU A 170 5.16 -1.32 16.63
C GLU A 170 4.22 -0.57 17.58
N THR A 171 4.78 -0.14 18.72
CA THR A 171 4.04 0.60 19.74
C THR A 171 4.35 2.09 19.64
N TRP A 172 3.37 2.93 19.99
CA TRP A 172 3.56 4.38 20.03
C TRP A 172 4.73 4.79 20.92
N ALA A 173 4.91 4.16 22.08
CA ALA A 173 5.97 4.51 23.03
C ALA A 173 7.37 4.25 22.46
N GLY A 174 7.56 3.13 21.75
CA GLY A 174 8.82 2.81 21.07
C GLY A 174 9.08 3.74 19.89
N ALA A 175 8.09 3.87 19.00
CA ALA A 175 8.22 4.65 17.77
C ALA A 175 8.38 6.16 18.04
N SER A 176 7.59 6.73 18.95
CA SER A 176 7.65 8.17 19.28
C SER A 176 9.00 8.58 19.85
N ARG A 177 9.62 7.79 20.73
CA ARG A 177 10.98 8.06 21.23
C ARG A 177 12.02 8.10 20.13
N ARG A 178 11.91 7.21 19.13
CA ARG A 178 12.83 7.21 17.97
C ARG A 178 12.60 8.38 17.04
N MET A 179 11.35 8.81 16.88
CA MET A 179 10.98 9.94 16.02
C MET A 179 11.15 11.31 16.69
N GLN A 180 11.19 11.40 18.02
CA GLN A 180 11.27 12.66 18.77
C GLN A 180 12.39 13.62 18.31
N PRO A 181 13.61 13.17 17.97
CA PRO A 181 14.67 14.07 17.53
C PRO A 181 14.43 14.67 16.14
N ALA A 182 13.53 14.10 15.34
CA ALA A 182 13.29 14.52 13.97
C ALA A 182 12.45 15.80 13.91
N PRO A 183 12.83 16.79 13.09
CA PRO A 183 12.09 18.05 12.99
C PRO A 183 10.65 17.83 12.52
N GLU A 184 10.41 16.86 11.63
CA GLU A 184 9.06 16.54 11.13
C GLU A 184 8.12 16.09 12.26
N PHE A 185 8.65 15.40 13.27
CA PHE A 185 7.89 15.02 14.46
C PHE A 185 7.60 16.24 15.34
N GLN A 186 8.64 17.04 15.63
CA GLN A 186 8.53 18.20 16.51
C GLN A 186 7.57 19.26 15.94
N ASP A 187 7.69 19.56 14.65
CA ASP A 187 6.86 20.54 13.95
C ASP A 187 5.38 20.13 13.98
N TYR A 188 5.07 18.88 13.64
CA TYR A 188 3.69 18.40 13.62
C TYR A 188 3.08 18.34 15.02
N VAL A 189 3.83 17.87 16.03
CA VAL A 189 3.38 17.84 17.42
C VAL A 189 3.18 19.26 17.97
N HIS A 190 4.03 20.22 17.59
CA HIS A 190 3.86 21.61 17.99
C HIS A 190 2.58 22.22 17.40
N LEU A 191 2.27 21.95 16.13
CA LEU A 191 1.11 22.51 15.45
C LEU A 191 -0.22 21.84 15.84
N GLU A 192 -0.23 20.51 15.98
CA GLU A 192 -1.46 19.70 16.06
C GLU A 192 -1.58 18.88 17.35
N GLY A 193 -0.49 18.80 18.13
CA GLY A 193 -0.45 18.08 19.41
C GLY A 193 -0.16 16.59 19.29
N THR A 194 0.38 16.04 20.38
CA THR A 194 0.68 14.60 20.53
C THR A 194 -0.52 13.67 20.26
N PRO A 195 -1.78 14.00 20.64
CA PRO A 195 -2.93 13.12 20.37
C PRO A 195 -3.19 12.90 18.87
N LYS A 196 -3.07 13.95 18.04
CA LYS A 196 -3.27 13.84 16.59
C LYS A 196 -2.10 13.10 15.93
N ALA A 197 -0.87 13.36 16.36
CA ALA A 197 0.31 12.60 15.93
C ALA A 197 0.17 11.09 16.23
N ARG A 198 -0.27 10.75 17.44
CA ARG A 198 -0.56 9.35 17.83
C ARG A 198 -1.66 8.74 16.97
N LYS A 199 -2.72 9.48 16.66
CA LYS A 199 -3.81 9.00 15.79
C LYS A 199 -3.29 8.63 14.39
N LEU A 200 -2.50 9.49 13.76
CA LEU A 200 -1.92 9.22 12.43
C LEU A 200 -0.96 8.02 12.46
N PHE A 201 -0.16 7.88 13.52
CA PHE A 201 0.68 6.70 13.72
C PHE A 201 -0.16 5.41 13.80
N LEU A 202 -1.23 5.41 14.59
CA LEU A 202 -2.12 4.24 14.72
C LEU A 202 -2.81 3.90 13.40
N GLN A 203 -3.19 4.90 12.61
CA GLN A 203 -3.73 4.69 11.26
C GLN A 203 -2.71 4.02 10.32
N HIS A 204 -1.45 4.45 10.37
CA HIS A 204 -0.37 3.81 9.61
C HIS A 204 -0.12 2.37 10.05
N VAL A 205 -0.08 2.11 11.36
CA VAL A 205 0.05 0.75 11.92
C VAL A 205 -1.11 -0.16 11.47
N GLN A 206 -2.34 0.36 11.49
CA GLN A 206 -3.50 -0.38 11.00
C GLN A 206 -3.41 -0.70 9.50
N ARG A 207 -2.92 0.24 8.69
CA ARG A 207 -2.67 0.00 7.26
C ARG A 207 -1.62 -1.10 7.06
N LEU A 208 -0.53 -1.10 7.83
CA LEU A 208 0.47 -2.17 7.78
C LEU A 208 -0.13 -3.54 8.15
N LYS A 209 -1.03 -3.60 9.14
CA LYS A 209 -1.74 -4.84 9.51
C LYS A 209 -2.58 -5.36 8.34
N GLN A 210 -3.34 -4.47 7.70
CA GLN A 210 -4.16 -4.83 6.52
C GLN A 210 -3.30 -5.35 5.37
N GLU A 211 -2.18 -4.67 5.06
CA GLU A 211 -1.25 -5.11 4.02
C GLU A 211 -0.61 -6.46 4.32
N HIS A 212 -0.32 -6.74 5.59
CA HIS A 212 0.18 -8.04 6.04
C HIS A 212 -0.84 -9.16 5.85
N VAL A 213 -2.07 -8.93 6.31
CA VAL A 213 -3.20 -9.86 6.11
C VAL A 213 -3.43 -10.14 4.63
N GLU A 214 -3.44 -9.10 3.78
CA GLU A 214 -3.64 -9.28 2.34
C GLU A 214 -2.49 -10.04 1.67
N ARG A 215 -1.25 -9.83 2.13
CA ARG A 215 -0.10 -10.63 1.66
C ARG A 215 -0.27 -12.09 2.04
N ARG A 216 -0.72 -12.39 3.26
CA ARG A 216 -1.04 -13.74 3.72
C ARG A 216 -2.16 -14.38 2.92
N ARG A 217 -3.25 -13.64 2.67
CA ARG A 217 -4.38 -14.08 1.84
C ARG A 217 -3.90 -14.59 0.48
N ARG A 218 -3.08 -13.78 -0.21
CA ARG A 218 -2.50 -14.16 -1.51
C ARG A 218 -1.64 -15.41 -1.43
N ALA A 219 -0.83 -15.55 -0.38
CA ALA A 219 0.00 -16.74 -0.19
C ALA A 219 -0.85 -18.00 0.02
N TYR A 220 -1.91 -17.93 0.82
CA TYR A 220 -2.82 -19.06 1.03
C TYR A 220 -3.59 -19.43 -0.24
N LEU A 221 -4.12 -18.44 -0.97
CA LEU A 221 -4.79 -18.68 -2.24
C LEU A 221 -3.85 -19.29 -3.30
N ALA A 222 -2.56 -18.97 -3.26
CA ALA A 222 -1.55 -19.59 -4.13
C ALA A 222 -1.23 -21.04 -3.74
N LEU A 223 -1.36 -21.40 -2.46
CA LEU A 223 -1.15 -22.76 -1.96
C LEU A 223 -2.38 -23.66 -2.18
N LEU A 224 -3.57 -23.08 -2.22
CA LEU A 224 -4.85 -23.78 -2.26
C LEU A 224 -4.99 -24.78 -3.44
N PRO A 225 -4.53 -24.49 -4.68
CA PRO A 225 -4.56 -25.47 -5.76
C PRO A 225 -3.79 -26.76 -5.44
N GLN A 226 -2.63 -26.65 -4.77
CA GLN A 226 -1.83 -27.81 -4.38
C GLN A 226 -2.54 -28.64 -3.30
N ALA A 227 -3.25 -27.96 -2.39
CA ALA A 227 -4.08 -28.64 -1.39
C ALA A 227 -5.23 -29.40 -2.07
N PHE A 228 -5.89 -28.82 -3.08
CA PHE A 228 -6.94 -29.50 -3.84
C PHE A 228 -6.39 -30.68 -4.65
N GLU A 229 -5.20 -30.58 -5.24
CA GLU A 229 -4.55 -31.70 -5.92
C GLU A 229 -4.25 -32.86 -4.96
N ALA A 230 -3.76 -32.57 -3.76
CA ALA A 230 -3.44 -33.59 -2.78
C ALA A 230 -4.69 -34.26 -2.17
N LEU A 231 -5.75 -33.48 -1.89
CA LEU A 231 -6.91 -33.94 -1.13
C LEU A 231 -8.10 -34.35 -2.01
N LEU A 232 -8.24 -33.75 -3.19
CA LEU A 232 -9.34 -33.96 -4.14
C LEU A 232 -8.81 -34.28 -5.56
N PRO A 233 -8.02 -35.35 -5.75
CA PRO A 233 -7.46 -35.69 -7.07
C PRO A 233 -8.48 -36.33 -8.02
N ASP A 234 -9.54 -36.93 -7.49
CA ASP A 234 -10.49 -37.72 -8.27
C ASP A 234 -11.69 -36.89 -8.73
N LEU A 235 -11.87 -36.77 -10.05
CA LEU A 235 -13.00 -36.07 -10.63
C LEU A 235 -14.34 -36.74 -10.28
N GLU A 236 -14.41 -38.07 -10.20
CA GLU A 236 -15.68 -38.78 -9.94
C GLU A 236 -16.26 -38.42 -8.57
N GLU A 237 -15.39 -38.15 -7.59
CA GLU A 237 -15.78 -37.77 -6.24
C GLU A 237 -16.34 -36.33 -6.17
N ILE A 238 -15.85 -35.43 -7.03
CA ILE A 238 -16.14 -33.98 -6.95
C ILE A 238 -16.96 -33.40 -8.12
N GLU A 239 -17.22 -34.17 -9.18
CA GLU A 239 -17.82 -33.68 -10.43
C GLU A 239 -19.17 -32.99 -10.23
N GLN A 240 -19.96 -33.44 -9.26
CA GLN A 240 -21.29 -32.88 -8.96
C GLN A 240 -21.33 -32.13 -7.62
N LEU A 241 -20.20 -31.98 -6.94
CA LEU A 241 -20.12 -31.31 -5.64
C LEU A 241 -19.98 -29.80 -5.81
N SER A 242 -20.89 -29.05 -5.18
CA SER A 242 -20.76 -27.61 -4.96
C SER A 242 -19.62 -27.32 -3.97
N CYS A 243 -19.04 -26.12 -4.01
CA CYS A 243 -17.96 -25.71 -3.10
C CYS A 243 -18.24 -26.02 -1.61
N PRO A 244 -19.42 -25.71 -1.04
CA PRO A 244 -19.71 -26.03 0.37
C PRO A 244 -19.79 -27.52 0.70
N LYS A 245 -20.08 -28.37 -0.30
CA LYS A 245 -20.06 -29.84 -0.12
C LYS A 245 -18.64 -30.38 -0.22
N ALA A 246 -17.82 -29.78 -1.07
CA ALA A 246 -16.40 -30.11 -1.19
C ALA A 246 -15.63 -29.71 0.07
N GLU A 247 -15.96 -28.60 0.71
CA GLU A 247 -15.42 -28.18 2.02
C GLU A 247 -15.63 -29.26 3.08
N ARG A 248 -16.85 -29.78 3.22
CA ARG A 248 -17.15 -30.88 4.15
C ARG A 248 -16.40 -32.16 3.81
N LEU A 249 -16.20 -32.41 2.52
CA LEU A 249 -15.42 -33.56 2.06
C LEU A 249 -13.94 -33.40 2.43
N LEU A 250 -13.36 -32.20 2.29
CA LEU A 250 -11.98 -31.90 2.66
C LEU A 250 -11.69 -32.21 4.12
N GLU A 251 -12.58 -31.82 5.04
CA GLU A 251 -12.44 -32.11 6.48
C GLU A 251 -12.33 -33.61 6.78
N SER A 252 -12.95 -34.47 5.95
CA SER A 252 -12.93 -35.92 6.13
C SER A 252 -11.66 -36.60 5.61
N LYS A 253 -10.79 -35.88 4.89
CA LYS A 253 -9.58 -36.45 4.28
C LYS A 253 -8.48 -36.64 5.33
N ALA A 254 -7.76 -37.75 5.25
CA ALA A 254 -6.71 -38.11 6.22
C ALA A 254 -5.58 -37.06 6.30
N ASP A 255 -5.23 -36.42 5.18
CA ASP A 255 -4.18 -35.40 5.12
C ASP A 255 -4.67 -33.97 5.35
N PHE A 256 -5.93 -33.79 5.77
CA PHE A 256 -6.52 -32.46 5.97
C PHE A 256 -5.67 -31.55 6.88
N ALA A 257 -5.24 -32.08 8.04
CA ALA A 257 -4.49 -31.32 9.04
C ALA A 257 -3.10 -30.86 8.57
N ARG A 258 -2.57 -31.46 7.49
CA ARG A 258 -1.31 -31.04 6.87
C ARG A 258 -1.48 -29.74 6.09
N TRP A 259 -2.65 -29.53 5.48
CA TRP A 259 -2.93 -28.41 4.59
C TRP A 259 -3.72 -27.31 5.26
N PHE A 260 -4.68 -27.67 6.12
CA PHE A 260 -5.64 -26.75 6.71
C PHE A 260 -5.51 -26.63 8.22
N VAL A 261 -5.95 -25.49 8.73
CA VAL A 261 -6.15 -25.21 10.16
C VAL A 261 -7.55 -24.66 10.39
N VAL A 262 -8.27 -25.23 11.35
CA VAL A 262 -9.62 -24.77 11.73
C VAL A 262 -9.49 -23.82 12.91
N LEU A 263 -10.06 -22.63 12.79
CA LEU A 263 -10.09 -21.61 13.84
C LEU A 263 -11.51 -21.51 14.40
N GLU A 264 -11.68 -21.75 15.70
CA GLU A 264 -13.03 -21.93 16.30
C GLU A 264 -13.75 -20.63 16.65
N GLU A 265 -13.03 -19.53 16.96
CA GLU A 265 -13.64 -18.34 17.56
C GLU A 265 -13.51 -17.06 16.74
N THR A 266 -12.38 -16.87 16.06
CA THR A 266 -12.08 -15.59 15.37
C THR A 266 -11.62 -15.88 13.95
N PRO A 267 -12.16 -15.18 12.95
CA PRO A 267 -11.68 -15.27 11.57
C PRO A 267 -10.17 -15.06 11.50
N TRP A 268 -9.51 -15.77 10.58
CA TRP A 268 -8.06 -15.80 10.49
C TRP A 268 -7.43 -14.41 10.24
N ASP A 269 -8.17 -13.51 9.57
CA ASP A 269 -7.77 -12.15 9.21
C ASP A 269 -8.10 -11.10 10.27
N ALA A 270 -8.97 -11.43 11.23
CA ALA A 270 -9.28 -10.61 12.39
C ALA A 270 -8.42 -10.97 13.61
N GLY A 271 -8.08 -12.26 13.75
CA GLY A 271 -7.30 -12.80 14.87
C GLY A 271 -5.78 -12.61 14.75
N GLY A 272 -5.06 -13.30 15.63
CA GLY A 272 -3.59 -13.34 15.63
C GLY A 272 -2.99 -14.40 14.70
N HIS A 273 -3.82 -15.17 13.97
CA HIS A 273 -3.34 -16.29 13.17
C HIS A 273 -2.35 -15.86 12.08
N ALA A 274 -2.58 -14.72 11.41
CA ALA A 274 -1.69 -14.19 10.37
C ALA A 274 -0.22 -14.00 10.83
N ASP A 275 -0.01 -13.81 12.14
CA ASP A 275 1.29 -13.62 12.79
C ASP A 275 1.80 -14.88 13.52
N SER A 276 1.03 -15.97 13.51
CA SER A 276 1.37 -17.21 14.21
C SER A 276 2.40 -18.07 13.45
N ALA A 277 3.08 -18.96 14.18
CA ALA A 277 3.99 -19.94 13.58
C ALA A 277 3.23 -20.98 12.70
N ASP A 278 1.95 -21.21 12.97
CA ASP A 278 1.09 -22.14 12.24
C ASP A 278 0.54 -21.60 10.92
N ALA A 279 0.89 -20.37 10.56
CA ALA A 279 0.39 -19.70 9.38
C ALA A 279 1.06 -20.14 8.06
N GLU A 280 1.61 -21.36 8.04
CA GLU A 280 1.91 -22.07 6.79
C GLU A 280 0.70 -22.85 6.28
N ARG A 281 -0.20 -23.25 7.19
CA ARG A 281 -1.44 -23.95 6.86
C ARG A 281 -2.53 -22.96 6.46
N ILE A 282 -3.38 -23.38 5.53
CA ILE A 282 -4.48 -22.59 5.01
C ILE A 282 -5.58 -22.53 6.08
N PRO A 283 -6.01 -21.34 6.49
CA PRO A 283 -7.16 -21.20 7.37
C PRO A 283 -8.42 -21.73 6.68
N PHE A 284 -9.14 -22.63 7.33
CA PHE A 284 -10.29 -23.31 6.72
C PHE A 284 -11.42 -22.34 6.33
N ASP A 285 -11.62 -21.29 7.13
CA ASP A 285 -12.54 -20.18 6.87
C ASP A 285 -12.18 -19.35 5.61
N LEU A 286 -10.98 -19.50 5.03
CA LEU A 286 -10.64 -18.92 3.73
C LEU A 286 -11.49 -19.51 2.59
N LEU A 287 -11.97 -20.76 2.73
CA LEU A 287 -12.76 -21.44 1.70
C LEU A 287 -14.12 -20.77 1.46
N GLU A 288 -14.65 -20.05 2.46
CA GLU A 288 -15.89 -19.27 2.33
C GLU A 288 -15.75 -18.05 1.40
N THR A 289 -14.54 -17.73 0.95
CA THR A 289 -14.30 -16.57 0.08
C THR A 289 -14.60 -16.87 -1.39
N PRO A 290 -15.12 -15.89 -2.17
CA PRO A 290 -15.37 -16.09 -3.60
C PRO A 290 -14.10 -16.44 -4.40
N ALA A 291 -12.92 -16.02 -3.93
CA ALA A 291 -11.65 -16.35 -4.56
C ALA A 291 -11.31 -17.84 -4.41
N ALA A 292 -11.62 -18.45 -3.27
CA ALA A 292 -11.42 -19.88 -3.06
C ALA A 292 -12.40 -20.71 -3.89
N GLU A 293 -13.66 -20.29 -4.00
CA GLU A 293 -14.66 -20.93 -4.87
C GLU A 293 -14.23 -20.92 -6.34
N GLN A 294 -13.71 -19.79 -6.84
CA GLN A 294 -13.15 -19.71 -8.19
C GLN A 294 -11.99 -20.68 -8.41
N LEU A 295 -11.11 -20.85 -7.43
CA LEU A 295 -9.99 -21.80 -7.50
C LEU A 295 -10.49 -23.25 -7.49
N TYR A 296 -11.55 -23.55 -6.73
CA TYR A 296 -12.16 -24.87 -6.72
C TYR A 296 -12.80 -25.22 -8.09
N GLU A 297 -13.55 -24.29 -8.69
CA GLU A 297 -14.11 -24.49 -10.02
C GLU A 297 -13.01 -24.62 -11.09
N ALA A 298 -11.94 -23.83 -10.99
CA ALA A 298 -10.78 -23.97 -11.88
C ALA A 298 -10.10 -25.34 -11.74
N HIS A 299 -10.00 -25.88 -10.52
CA HIS A 299 -9.49 -27.23 -10.27
C HIS A 299 -10.39 -28.31 -10.90
N ARG A 300 -11.72 -28.18 -10.78
CA ARG A 300 -12.68 -29.10 -11.43
C ARG A 300 -12.55 -29.07 -12.94
N GLU A 301 -12.48 -27.89 -13.55
CA GLU A 301 -12.29 -27.75 -15.00
C GLU A 301 -10.94 -28.32 -15.46
N ARG A 302 -9.87 -28.15 -14.68
CA ARG A 302 -8.57 -28.78 -14.95
C ARG A 302 -8.71 -30.31 -14.98
N LEU A 303 -9.34 -30.91 -13.97
CA LEU A 303 -9.55 -32.36 -13.91
C LEU A 303 -10.45 -32.86 -15.05
N ARG A 304 -11.52 -32.14 -15.40
CA ARG A 304 -12.36 -32.42 -16.59
C ARG A 304 -11.55 -32.41 -17.87
N SER A 305 -10.70 -31.40 -18.03
CA SER A 305 -9.82 -31.26 -19.20
C SER A 305 -8.76 -32.37 -19.27
N GLU A 306 -8.22 -32.81 -18.13
CA GLU A 306 -7.30 -33.95 -18.05
C GLU A 306 -7.96 -35.28 -18.39
N ARG A 307 -9.14 -35.57 -17.83
CA ARG A 307 -9.94 -36.75 -18.17
C ARG A 307 -10.29 -36.76 -19.65
N ARG A 308 -10.81 -35.65 -20.18
CA ARG A 308 -11.16 -35.52 -21.60
C ARG A 308 -9.94 -35.72 -22.48
N ARG A 309 -8.79 -35.12 -22.15
CA ARG A 309 -7.53 -35.36 -22.87
C ARG A 309 -7.12 -36.84 -22.84
N ALA A 310 -7.27 -37.53 -21.70
CA ALA A 310 -6.97 -38.95 -21.60
C ALA A 310 -7.92 -39.82 -22.44
N GLU A 311 -9.22 -39.49 -22.43
CA GLU A 311 -10.24 -40.15 -23.26
C GLU A 311 -9.96 -39.94 -24.76
N MET A 312 -9.65 -38.71 -25.19
CA MET A 312 -9.30 -38.42 -26.58
C MET A 312 -8.02 -39.13 -27.01
N ARG A 313 -6.99 -39.22 -26.14
CA ARG A 313 -5.78 -40.01 -26.42
C ARG A 313 -6.08 -41.51 -26.57
N ARG A 314 -7.00 -42.05 -25.75
CA ARG A 314 -7.43 -43.44 -25.86
C ARG A 314 -8.18 -43.67 -27.18
N ALA A 315 -9.15 -42.83 -27.50
CA ALA A 315 -9.93 -42.90 -28.74
C ALA A 315 -9.04 -42.79 -29.99
N PHE A 316 -8.05 -41.89 -29.97
CA PHE A 316 -7.06 -41.78 -31.04
C PHE A 316 -6.28 -43.07 -31.24
N ARG A 317 -5.75 -43.67 -30.16
CA ARG A 317 -5.03 -44.95 -30.22
C ARG A 317 -5.91 -46.07 -30.78
N GLU A 318 -7.12 -46.22 -30.25
CA GLU A 318 -8.08 -47.24 -30.70
C GLU A 318 -8.44 -47.05 -32.18
N ASN A 319 -8.60 -45.81 -32.64
CA ASN A 319 -8.87 -45.50 -34.05
C ASN A 319 -7.69 -45.86 -34.96
N LEU A 320 -6.46 -45.54 -34.56
CA LEU A 320 -5.25 -45.94 -35.30
C LEU A 320 -5.11 -47.46 -35.40
N GLU A 321 -5.37 -48.19 -34.31
CA GLU A 321 -5.30 -49.65 -34.28
C GLU A 321 -6.40 -50.32 -35.13
N ALA A 322 -7.60 -49.73 -35.16
CA ALA A 322 -8.73 -50.26 -35.92
C ALA A 322 -8.73 -49.84 -37.40
N SER A 323 -8.00 -48.78 -37.78
CA SER A 323 -8.05 -48.23 -39.13
C SER A 323 -7.27 -49.09 -40.13
N PRO A 324 -7.94 -49.69 -41.13
CA PRO A 324 -7.25 -50.49 -42.16
C PRO A 324 -6.43 -49.62 -43.12
N PHE A 325 -6.59 -48.29 -43.06
CA PHE A 325 -5.93 -47.33 -43.94
C PHE A 325 -4.69 -46.67 -43.33
N VAL A 326 -4.43 -46.90 -42.03
CA VAL A 326 -3.25 -46.42 -41.33
C VAL A 326 -2.35 -47.62 -41.03
N THR A 327 -1.30 -47.78 -41.81
CA THR A 327 -0.37 -48.91 -41.71
C THR A 327 1.04 -48.46 -41.31
N PRO A 328 1.83 -49.33 -40.65
CA PRO A 328 3.24 -49.03 -40.37
C PRO A 328 4.00 -48.64 -41.64
N GLY A 329 4.71 -47.50 -41.61
CA GLY A 329 5.49 -46.97 -42.72
C GLY A 329 4.75 -46.04 -43.68
N LYS A 330 3.45 -45.79 -43.46
CA LYS A 330 2.68 -44.81 -44.25
C LYS A 330 3.01 -43.37 -43.80
N PRO A 331 3.20 -42.41 -44.73
CA PRO A 331 3.43 -41.01 -44.38
C PRO A 331 2.32 -40.43 -43.50
N TRP A 332 2.69 -39.56 -42.57
CA TRP A 332 1.75 -38.95 -41.63
C TRP A 332 0.70 -38.10 -42.34
N GLU A 333 1.07 -37.39 -43.40
CA GLU A 333 0.17 -36.55 -44.20
C GLU A 333 -0.98 -37.36 -44.79
N GLU A 334 -0.69 -38.59 -45.20
CA GLU A 334 -1.70 -39.50 -45.71
C GLU A 334 -2.54 -40.07 -44.57
N ALA A 335 -1.93 -40.51 -43.46
CA ALA A 335 -2.65 -41.02 -42.30
C ALA A 335 -3.57 -39.97 -41.66
N ARG A 336 -3.10 -38.72 -41.58
CA ARG A 336 -3.79 -37.53 -41.08
C ARG A 336 -5.10 -37.28 -41.82
N SER A 337 -5.11 -37.47 -43.14
CA SER A 337 -6.31 -37.27 -43.95
C SER A 337 -7.49 -38.16 -43.54
N PHE A 338 -7.22 -39.32 -42.91
CA PHE A 338 -8.24 -40.26 -42.44
C PHE A 338 -8.77 -39.97 -41.03
N ILE A 339 -8.08 -39.14 -40.24
CA ILE A 339 -8.41 -38.89 -38.82
C ILE A 339 -8.74 -37.42 -38.53
N MET A 340 -8.52 -36.51 -39.49
CA MET A 340 -8.66 -35.06 -39.29
C MET A 340 -10.09 -34.58 -39.01
N ASN A 341 -11.09 -35.40 -39.28
CA ASN A 341 -12.51 -35.10 -39.04
C ASN A 341 -13.02 -35.68 -37.71
N GLU A 342 -12.17 -36.36 -36.95
CA GLU A 342 -12.55 -36.99 -35.68
C GLU A 342 -12.46 -36.01 -34.51
N ASP A 343 -13.35 -36.13 -33.52
CA ASP A 343 -13.42 -35.21 -32.38
C ASP A 343 -12.13 -35.16 -31.56
N PHE A 344 -11.41 -36.29 -31.46
CA PHE A 344 -10.13 -36.35 -30.76
C PHE A 344 -9.05 -35.53 -31.46
N TYR A 345 -9.17 -35.27 -32.77
CA TYR A 345 -8.17 -34.59 -33.56
C TYR A 345 -7.92 -33.14 -33.08
N MET A 346 -8.95 -32.47 -32.59
CA MET A 346 -8.83 -31.12 -32.00
C MET A 346 -8.15 -31.09 -30.63
N TRP A 347 -8.06 -32.23 -29.94
CA TRP A 347 -7.49 -32.36 -28.58
C TRP A 347 -6.04 -32.85 -28.57
N LEU A 348 -5.51 -33.08 -29.77
CA LEU A 348 -4.14 -33.40 -30.06
C LEU A 348 -3.32 -32.08 -30.10
N GLU A 349 -3.09 -31.46 -28.93
CA GLU A 349 -2.31 -30.20 -28.84
C GLU A 349 -0.94 -30.33 -29.55
N GLU A 350 -0.60 -29.32 -30.35
CA GLU A 350 0.60 -29.16 -31.20
C GLU A 350 1.93 -28.91 -30.44
N PRO A 351 2.46 -29.88 -29.67
CA PRO A 351 3.93 -30.06 -29.65
C PRO A 351 4.38 -31.41 -30.22
N LEU A 352 3.59 -32.47 -30.01
CA LEU A 352 3.86 -33.81 -30.55
C LEU A 352 3.83 -33.83 -32.08
N PHE A 353 3.03 -32.95 -32.70
CA PHE A 353 2.91 -32.84 -34.16
C PHE A 353 4.04 -32.02 -34.79
N TYR A 354 4.58 -31.01 -34.11
CA TYR A 354 5.77 -30.28 -34.57
C TYR A 354 7.04 -31.14 -34.53
N GLU A 355 7.12 -32.10 -33.61
CA GLU A 355 8.21 -33.09 -33.60
C GLU A 355 8.06 -34.13 -34.72
N LEU A 356 6.82 -34.36 -35.20
CA LEU A 356 6.50 -35.24 -36.32
C LEU A 356 6.49 -34.54 -37.68
N GLU A 357 6.57 -33.21 -37.75
CA GLU A 357 6.77 -32.46 -39.00
C GLU A 357 8.22 -32.66 -39.50
N LEU A 358 8.39 -33.85 -40.08
CA LEU A 358 9.44 -34.29 -40.99
C LEU A 358 9.64 -33.28 -42.12
N ASP A 359 10.70 -32.45 -42.00
CA ASP A 359 11.45 -31.74 -43.06
C ASP A 359 11.86 -30.29 -42.71
N ALA A 360 12.01 -29.97 -41.42
CA ALA A 360 12.63 -28.71 -41.02
C ALA A 360 14.14 -28.69 -41.39
N LYS A 361 14.46 -28.32 -42.64
CA LYS A 361 15.77 -27.76 -42.97
C LYS A 361 16.05 -26.66 -41.94
N PRO A 362 17.17 -26.70 -41.19
CA PRO A 362 17.44 -25.68 -40.19
C PRO A 362 17.40 -24.30 -40.86
N SER A 363 16.75 -23.33 -40.23
CA SER A 363 16.70 -21.97 -40.75
C SER A 363 18.13 -21.44 -40.96
N LYS A 364 18.31 -20.46 -41.87
CA LYS A 364 19.63 -19.87 -42.14
C LYS A 364 20.31 -19.36 -40.84
N GLU A 365 19.52 -18.85 -39.91
CA GLU A 365 19.98 -18.39 -38.59
C GLU A 365 20.48 -19.54 -37.73
N LYS A 366 19.73 -20.65 -37.65
CA LYS A 366 20.17 -21.85 -36.91
C LYS A 366 21.41 -22.49 -37.53
N MET A 367 21.49 -22.52 -38.86
CA MET A 367 22.69 -22.99 -39.57
C MET A 367 23.92 -22.13 -39.25
N ALA A 368 23.76 -20.81 -39.17
CA ALA A 368 24.85 -19.90 -38.82
C ALA A 368 25.38 -20.17 -37.40
N VAL A 369 24.48 -20.37 -36.42
CA VAL A 369 24.87 -20.71 -35.04
C VAL A 369 25.60 -22.06 -34.97
N ILE A 370 25.12 -23.07 -35.70
CA ILE A 370 25.79 -24.38 -35.76
C ILE A 370 27.20 -24.24 -36.36
N GLN A 371 27.34 -23.46 -37.44
CA GLN A 371 28.63 -23.22 -38.09
C GLN A 371 29.59 -22.39 -37.22
N GLU A 372 29.08 -21.47 -36.40
CA GLU A 372 29.87 -20.71 -35.43
C GLU A 372 30.45 -21.61 -34.35
N VAL A 373 29.61 -22.46 -33.72
CA VAL A 373 30.05 -23.39 -32.67
C VAL A 373 31.04 -24.43 -33.23
N LEU A 374 30.74 -25.00 -34.40
CA LEU A 374 31.65 -25.94 -35.06
C LEU A 374 32.89 -25.26 -35.64
N GLY A 375 32.88 -23.93 -35.77
CA GLY A 375 33.95 -23.14 -36.32
C GLY A 375 35.28 -23.34 -35.61
N GLU A 376 35.27 -23.72 -34.33
CA GLU A 376 36.47 -24.05 -33.54
C GLU A 376 36.95 -25.50 -33.66
N GLU A 377 36.15 -26.39 -34.25
CA GLU A 377 36.44 -27.82 -34.34
C GLU A 377 37.43 -28.11 -35.49
N GLN A 378 38.45 -28.92 -35.22
CA GLN A 378 39.58 -29.11 -36.15
C GLN A 378 39.17 -29.78 -37.49
N ARG A 379 38.23 -30.74 -37.47
CA ARG A 379 37.72 -31.41 -38.68
C ARG A 379 36.81 -30.47 -39.47
N PHE A 380 36.04 -29.63 -38.79
CA PHE A 380 35.25 -28.58 -39.46
C PHE A 380 36.15 -27.57 -40.16
N LYS A 381 37.24 -27.11 -39.52
CA LYS A 381 38.28 -26.26 -40.12
C LYS A 381 39.00 -26.94 -41.29
N ALA A 382 39.27 -28.25 -41.19
CA ALA A 382 39.93 -29.01 -42.26
C ALA A 382 39.12 -29.02 -43.58
N LEU A 383 37.79 -28.93 -43.49
CA LEU A 383 36.88 -28.88 -44.64
C LEU A 383 36.59 -27.46 -45.16
N GLN A 384 37.31 -26.42 -44.71
CA GLN A 384 37.04 -25.03 -45.09
C GLN A 384 37.09 -24.75 -46.61
N LYS A 385 37.83 -25.57 -47.37
CA LYS A 385 37.94 -25.45 -48.84
C LYS A 385 36.86 -26.22 -49.61
N LEU A 386 36.05 -27.03 -48.92
CA LEU A 386 34.99 -27.89 -49.46
C LEU A 386 33.65 -27.53 -48.80
N GLN A 387 33.23 -26.28 -49.01
CA GLN A 387 32.11 -25.70 -48.26
C GLN A 387 30.77 -26.39 -48.55
N ALA A 388 30.52 -26.77 -49.82
CA ALA A 388 29.29 -27.45 -50.21
C ALA A 388 29.20 -28.85 -49.58
N GLU A 389 30.29 -29.61 -49.59
CA GLU A 389 30.36 -30.95 -49.01
C GLU A 389 30.27 -30.89 -47.48
N ARG A 390 30.93 -29.90 -46.87
CA ARG A 390 30.84 -29.66 -45.41
C ARG A 390 29.41 -29.36 -44.99
N ASP A 391 28.73 -28.46 -45.70
CA ASP A 391 27.34 -28.09 -45.38
C ASP A 391 26.39 -29.27 -45.63
N ALA A 392 26.62 -30.09 -46.65
CA ALA A 392 25.89 -31.33 -46.88
C ALA A 392 26.10 -32.36 -45.76
N LEU A 393 27.32 -32.50 -45.22
CA LEU A 393 27.60 -33.39 -44.09
C LEU A 393 26.89 -32.93 -42.80
N ILE A 394 26.87 -31.63 -42.54
CA ILE A 394 26.13 -31.06 -41.40
C ILE A 394 24.64 -31.34 -41.56
N LEU A 395 24.07 -31.06 -42.73
CA LEU A 395 22.67 -31.33 -43.01
C LEU A 395 22.32 -32.83 -42.88
N LYS A 396 23.20 -33.72 -43.36
CA LYS A 396 23.02 -35.17 -43.21
C LYS A 396 23.06 -35.60 -41.74
N HIS A 397 23.97 -35.02 -40.95
CA HIS A 397 24.05 -35.32 -39.51
C HIS A 397 22.84 -34.78 -38.75
N VAL A 398 22.42 -33.56 -39.03
CA VAL A 398 21.19 -32.97 -38.49
C VAL A 398 19.99 -33.86 -38.81
N HIS A 399 19.85 -34.28 -40.08
CA HIS A 399 18.81 -35.20 -40.50
C HIS A 399 18.84 -36.52 -39.70
N PHE A 400 20.01 -37.11 -39.49
CA PHE A 400 20.15 -38.32 -38.66
C PHE A 400 19.77 -38.09 -37.19
N VAL A 401 20.12 -36.95 -36.60
CA VAL A 401 19.76 -36.63 -35.19
C VAL A 401 18.25 -36.57 -35.01
N TYR A 402 17.54 -36.03 -36.01
CA TYR A 402 16.07 -35.98 -36.00
C TYR A 402 15.42 -37.31 -36.42
N HIS A 403 16.03 -38.04 -37.36
CA HIS A 403 15.50 -39.29 -37.91
C HIS A 403 16.59 -40.36 -38.02
N PRO A 404 16.96 -41.00 -36.89
CA PRO A 404 18.02 -41.99 -36.89
C PRO A 404 17.54 -43.28 -37.56
N THR A 405 18.05 -43.54 -38.76
CA THR A 405 17.87 -44.83 -39.44
C THR A 405 19.22 -45.49 -39.70
N LYS A 406 19.19 -46.80 -39.94
CA LYS A 406 20.37 -47.58 -40.30
C LYS A 406 21.08 -47.01 -41.54
N GLU A 407 20.31 -46.60 -42.56
CA GLU A 407 20.80 -46.07 -43.84
C GLU A 407 21.38 -44.66 -43.70
N THR A 408 20.90 -43.89 -42.74
CA THR A 408 21.30 -42.50 -42.51
C THR A 408 22.39 -42.37 -41.43
N CYS A 409 22.76 -43.48 -40.77
CA CYS A 409 23.77 -43.52 -39.72
C CYS A 409 25.14 -42.99 -40.21
N PRO A 410 25.71 -41.95 -39.56
CA PRO A 410 27.02 -41.39 -39.94
C PRO A 410 28.17 -42.40 -39.82
N SER A 411 28.02 -43.41 -38.98
CA SER A 411 29.01 -44.47 -38.75
C SER A 411 29.01 -45.55 -39.86
N CYS A 412 28.05 -45.50 -40.78
CA CYS A 412 27.92 -46.37 -41.96
C CYS A 412 28.29 -47.86 -41.71
N PRO A 413 29.40 -48.48 -42.20
CA PRO A 413 29.59 -49.93 -42.01
C PRO A 413 29.85 -50.32 -40.55
N LEU A 414 30.10 -49.34 -39.67
CA LEU A 414 30.25 -49.52 -38.23
C LEU A 414 28.96 -49.28 -37.44
N CYS A 415 27.85 -48.96 -38.12
CA CYS A 415 26.54 -48.87 -37.49
C CYS A 415 26.20 -50.19 -36.79
N VAL A 416 25.82 -50.11 -35.51
CA VAL A 416 25.55 -51.30 -34.69
C VAL A 416 24.41 -52.12 -35.30
N ASP A 417 23.36 -51.48 -35.79
CA ASP A 417 22.22 -52.15 -36.42
C ASP A 417 22.63 -52.90 -37.69
N SER A 418 23.46 -52.29 -38.54
CA SER A 418 24.06 -52.97 -39.70
C SER A 418 24.96 -54.14 -39.32
N ARG A 419 25.69 -54.05 -38.21
CA ARG A 419 26.56 -55.13 -37.75
C ARG A 419 25.77 -56.29 -37.15
N ILE A 420 24.66 -56.01 -36.45
CA ILE A 420 23.77 -57.04 -35.90
C ILE A 420 23.11 -57.83 -37.04
N GLU A 421 22.62 -57.15 -38.08
CA GLU A 421 22.03 -57.83 -39.24
C GLU A 421 23.02 -58.68 -40.04
N HIS A 422 24.32 -58.36 -40.03
CA HIS A 422 25.33 -59.21 -40.67
C HIS A 422 25.76 -60.40 -39.80
N LEU A 423 25.41 -60.43 -38.52
CA LEU A 423 25.74 -61.49 -37.57
C LEU A 423 24.59 -62.48 -37.37
N LEU A 424 23.36 -62.09 -37.71
CA LEU A 424 22.17 -62.95 -37.83
C LEU A 424 22.07 -63.51 -39.25
#